data_AF-A0A7I7LKR1-F1
#
_entry.id   AF-A0A7I7LKR1-F1
#
_cell.length_a   1.000
_cell.length_b   1.000
_cell.length_c   1.000
_cell.angle_alpha   90.00
_cell.angle_beta   90.00
_cell.angle_gamma   90.00
#
_symmetry.space_group_name_H-M   'P 1'
#
loop_
_entity.id
_entity.type
_entity.pdbx_description
1 polymer ?
#
loop_
_entity_poly.entity_id
_entity_poly.type
_entity_poly.pdbx_seq_one_letter_code
_entity_poly.pdbx_strand_id
1 'polypeptide(L)'
;MSEPCVLFAKLNPRVPRIWNVVRLPPQMALASCEFVVLSPLGVDTSVLWSALRQPEVSTSLAQLVAGTSGSHQRIGPKDLLDLQVPDVRRLGAAQSATITDLGALCHARRGQCAQLAALRDALLPGLITGEVAVSGGELLLASPLGTP
;
A
#
# COMPACT_ATOMS: atom_id res chain seq x y z
N MET A 1 1.37 8.46 12.66
CA MET A 1 1.44 9.22 11.39
C MET A 1 0.21 10.12 11.32
N SER A 2 0.34 11.34 10.81
CA SER A 2 -0.75 12.34 10.81
C SER A 2 -1.14 12.84 9.42
N GLU A 3 -0.37 12.51 8.39
CA GLU A 3 -0.57 12.99 7.02
C GLU A 3 -0.20 11.91 5.99
N PRO A 4 -0.69 12.02 4.73
CA PRO A 4 -0.33 11.12 3.66
C PRO A 4 1.19 11.12 3.41
N CYS A 5 1.75 9.94 3.18
CA CYS A 5 3.20 9.79 3.12
C CYS A 5 3.61 8.53 2.35
N VAL A 6 4.90 8.38 2.12
CA VAL A 6 5.48 7.15 1.59
C VAL A 6 6.21 6.40 2.70
N LEU A 7 5.85 5.14 2.91
CA LEU A 7 6.54 4.25 3.85
C LEU A 7 7.60 3.46 3.11
N PHE A 8 8.85 3.55 3.56
CA PHE A 8 9.96 2.81 3.01
C PHE A 8 10.48 1.81 4.03
N ALA A 9 10.45 0.51 3.72
CA ALA A 9 10.99 -0.51 4.61
C ALA A 9 12.53 -0.46 4.62
N LYS A 10 13.13 -0.35 5.80
CA LYS A 10 14.59 -0.35 5.95
C LYS A 10 15.23 -1.70 5.62
N LEU A 11 14.47 -2.78 5.75
CA LEU A 11 14.94 -4.16 5.61
C LEU A 11 14.91 -4.63 4.16
N ASN A 12 16.00 -5.29 3.75
CA ASN A 12 16.20 -5.93 2.45
C ASN A 12 15.95 -4.98 1.27
N PRO A 13 16.67 -3.85 1.19
CA PRO A 13 16.44 -2.81 0.17
C PRO A 13 16.68 -3.28 -1.27
N ARG A 14 17.30 -4.46 -1.50
CA ARG A 14 17.34 -5.13 -2.81
C ARG A 14 15.95 -5.45 -3.37
N VAL A 15 14.98 -5.73 -2.51
CA VAL A 15 13.57 -5.91 -2.89
C VAL A 15 12.79 -4.83 -2.14
N PRO A 16 12.84 -3.57 -2.61
CA PRO A 16 12.37 -2.44 -1.83
C PRO A 16 10.86 -2.52 -1.67
N ARG A 17 10.43 -2.56 -0.41
CA ARG A 17 9.01 -2.53 -0.06
C ARG A 17 8.66 -1.08 0.29
N ILE A 18 7.99 -0.43 -0.66
CA ILE A 18 7.65 0.99 -0.63
C ILE A 18 6.14 1.13 -0.79
N TRP A 19 5.49 1.67 0.23
CA TRP A 19 4.03 1.84 0.25
C TRP A 19 3.64 3.29 0.08
N ASN A 20 2.74 3.55 -0.86
CA ASN A 20 2.06 4.82 -1.01
C ASN A 20 0.87 4.90 -0.04
N VAL A 21 0.96 5.72 0.99
CA VAL A 21 -0.14 5.98 1.94
C VAL A 21 -0.87 7.24 1.50
N VAL A 22 -1.76 7.08 0.52
CA VAL A 22 -2.53 8.18 -0.10
C VAL A 22 -3.52 8.81 0.88
N ARG A 23 -4.06 8.01 1.81
CA ARG A 23 -4.96 8.45 2.88
C ARG A 23 -4.68 7.66 4.14
N LEU A 24 -4.84 8.30 5.30
CA LEU A 24 -4.77 7.62 6.58
C LEU A 24 -6.10 6.95 6.90
N PRO A 25 -6.07 5.85 7.68
CA PRO A 25 -7.29 5.35 8.31
C PRO A 25 -7.92 6.41 9.22
N PRO A 26 -9.23 6.32 9.49
CA PRO A 26 -9.89 7.20 10.45
C PRO A 26 -9.45 6.95 11.90
N GLN A 27 -8.88 5.76 12.18
CA GLN A 27 -8.25 5.44 13.46
C GLN A 27 -6.79 5.94 13.52
N MET A 28 -6.18 5.85 14.71
CA MET A 28 -4.77 6.15 14.89
C MET A 28 -3.88 5.33 13.94
N ALA A 29 -3.16 6.03 13.06
CA ALA A 29 -2.27 5.41 12.09
C ALA A 29 -0.87 5.17 12.69
N LEU A 30 -0.52 3.90 12.87
CA LEU A 30 0.78 3.45 13.33
C LEU A 30 1.51 2.66 12.25
N ALA A 31 2.82 2.87 12.14
CA ALA A 31 3.71 2.05 11.33
C ALA A 31 4.80 1.46 12.22
N SER A 32 5.34 0.31 11.82
CA SER A 32 6.49 -0.29 12.50
C SER A 32 7.70 0.65 12.47
N CYS A 33 8.52 0.63 13.52
CA CYS A 33 9.81 1.33 13.56
C CYS A 33 10.78 0.86 12.47
N GLU A 34 10.50 -0.26 11.77
CA GLU A 34 11.26 -0.71 10.61
C GLU A 34 11.01 0.10 9.33
N PHE A 35 10.12 1.09 9.39
CA PHE A 35 9.85 2.01 8.29
C PHE A 35 10.52 3.37 8.49
N VAL A 36 10.98 3.95 7.38
CA VAL A 36 11.17 5.39 7.27
C VAL A 36 9.89 5.98 6.70
N VAL A 37 9.38 7.03 7.36
CA VAL A 37 8.20 7.78 6.92
C VAL A 37 8.70 8.98 6.12
N LEU A 38 8.37 9.01 4.83
CA LEU A 38 8.74 10.10 3.93
C LEU A 38 7.53 10.99 3.67
N SER A 39 7.53 12.19 4.22
CA SER A 39 6.51 13.21 3.95
C SER A 39 6.84 13.97 2.66
N PRO A 40 5.94 14.03 1.67
CA PRO A 40 6.20 14.78 0.45
C PRO A 40 6.16 16.29 0.71
N LEU A 41 6.98 17.04 -0.02
CA LEU A 41 7.02 18.51 0.04
C LEU A 41 6.57 19.09 -1.30
N GLY A 42 5.44 19.79 -1.30
CA GLY A 42 4.92 20.49 -2.48
C GLY A 42 4.46 19.60 -3.64
N VAL A 43 4.34 18.28 -3.41
CA VAL A 43 3.85 17.29 -4.38
C VAL A 43 2.93 16.28 -3.69
N ASP A 44 2.11 15.56 -4.46
CA ASP A 44 1.34 14.46 -3.92
C ASP A 44 2.23 13.26 -3.52
N THR A 45 1.79 12.49 -2.53
CA THR A 45 2.46 11.26 -2.09
C THR A 45 2.63 10.24 -3.21
N SER A 46 1.69 10.17 -4.16
CA SER A 46 1.78 9.27 -5.33
C SER A 46 2.88 9.69 -6.29
N VAL A 47 3.14 10.99 -6.41
CA VAL A 47 4.24 11.53 -7.21
C VAL A 47 5.58 11.15 -6.58
N LEU A 48 5.76 11.38 -5.27
CA LEU A 48 6.95 10.95 -4.54
C LEU A 48 7.16 9.43 -4.63
N TRP A 49 6.10 8.65 -4.38
CA TRP A 49 6.14 7.20 -4.47
C TRP A 49 6.57 6.73 -5.87
N SER A 50 6.05 7.36 -6.92
CA SER A 50 6.40 7.00 -8.30
C SER A 50 7.89 7.20 -8.59
N ALA A 51 8.52 8.27 -8.05
CA ALA A 51 9.95 8.51 -8.18
C ALA A 51 10.77 7.45 -7.44
N LEU A 52 10.38 7.10 -6.22
CA LEU A 52 11.04 6.08 -5.41
C LEU A 52 10.92 4.66 -5.99
N ARG A 53 9.89 4.42 -6.81
CA ARG A 53 9.64 3.13 -7.47
C ARG A 53 10.38 2.97 -8.79
N GLN A 54 11.13 3.96 -9.25
CA GLN A 54 11.86 3.84 -10.51
C GLN A 54 12.97 2.78 -10.43
N PRO A 55 13.25 2.05 -11.53
CA PRO A 55 14.25 0.98 -11.54
C PRO A 55 15.66 1.45 -11.15
N GLU A 56 16.03 2.68 -11.49
CA GLU A 56 17.34 3.26 -11.20
C GLU A 56 17.52 3.41 -9.68
N VAL A 57 16.47 3.84 -8.98
CA VAL A 57 16.45 3.97 -7.51
C VAL A 57 16.66 2.60 -6.86
N SER A 58 15.99 1.56 -7.37
CA SER A 58 16.17 0.19 -6.87
C SER A 58 17.58 -0.34 -7.12
N THR A 59 18.18 0.01 -8.27
CA THR A 59 19.57 -0.33 -8.59
C THR A 59 20.55 0.34 -7.63
N SER A 60 20.38 1.65 -7.39
CA SER A 60 21.22 2.39 -6.43
C SER A 60 21.08 1.84 -5.01
N LEU A 61 19.86 1.50 -4.58
CA LEU A 61 19.62 0.85 -3.29
C LEU A 61 20.34 -0.49 -3.15
N ALA A 62 20.34 -1.31 -4.20
CA ALA A 62 21.05 -2.59 -4.21
C ALA A 62 22.57 -2.40 -4.09
N GLN A 63 23.13 -1.36 -4.72
CA GLN A 63 24.56 -1.02 -4.64
C GLN A 63 24.96 -0.57 -3.23
N LEU A 64 24.12 0.23 -2.56
CA LEU A 64 24.38 0.71 -1.19
C LEU A 64 24.54 -0.43 -0.17
N VAL A 65 23.88 -1.58 -0.41
CA VAL A 65 23.95 -2.72 0.51
C VAL A 65 24.84 -3.87 0.02
N ALA A 66 25.43 -3.77 -1.18
CA ALA A 66 26.20 -4.84 -1.81
C ALA A 66 27.41 -5.32 -0.98
N GLY A 67 27.95 -4.47 -0.10
CA GLY A 67 29.08 -4.79 0.80
C GLY A 67 28.69 -5.38 2.17
N THR A 68 27.39 -5.57 2.45
CA THR A 68 26.93 -6.10 3.75
C THR A 68 26.74 -7.61 3.67
N SER A 69 27.44 -8.35 4.53
CA SER A 69 27.29 -9.80 4.71
C SER A 69 25.91 -10.12 5.30
N GLY A 70 25.10 -10.90 4.60
CA GLY A 70 23.93 -11.58 5.17
C GLY A 70 22.55 -11.24 4.59
N SER A 71 21.58 -12.08 4.97
CA SER A 71 20.18 -12.09 4.55
C SER A 71 19.31 -10.96 5.14
N HIS A 72 19.88 -10.12 6.02
CA HIS A 72 19.20 -9.00 6.69
C HIS A 72 19.95 -7.68 6.42
N GLN A 73 19.93 -7.26 5.17
CA GLN A 73 20.51 -5.98 4.79
C GLN A 73 19.61 -4.84 5.26
N ARG A 74 20.20 -3.76 5.75
CA ARG A 74 19.44 -2.62 6.26
C ARG A 74 20.01 -1.32 5.72
N ILE A 75 19.13 -0.42 5.30
CA ILE A 75 19.50 0.95 4.92
C ILE A 75 19.25 1.91 6.09
N GLY A 76 20.20 2.80 6.34
CA GLY A 76 20.05 3.87 7.31
C GLY A 76 19.08 4.95 6.78
N PRO A 77 18.32 5.64 7.65
CA PRO A 77 17.46 6.74 7.21
C PRO A 77 18.21 7.85 6.48
N LYS A 78 19.45 8.15 6.88
CA LYS A 78 20.28 9.16 6.22
C LYS A 78 20.66 8.73 4.80
N ASP A 79 21.16 7.51 4.63
CA ASP A 79 21.51 6.97 3.30
C ASP A 79 20.30 6.94 2.36
N LEU A 80 19.10 6.68 2.89
CA LEU A 80 17.86 6.76 2.13
C LEU A 80 17.52 8.19 1.71
N LEU A 81 17.75 9.19 2.56
CA LEU A 81 17.47 10.61 2.25
C LEU A 81 18.51 11.20 1.27
N ASP A 82 19.73 10.67 1.26
CA ASP A 82 20.79 11.07 0.32
C ASP A 82 20.65 10.40 -1.07
N LEU A 83 19.72 9.44 -1.19
CA LEU A 83 19.46 8.69 -2.41
C LEU A 83 18.98 9.62 -3.54
N GLN A 84 19.64 9.53 -4.68
CA GLN A 84 19.24 10.27 -5.86
C GLN A 84 17.99 9.64 -6.47
N VAL A 85 16.98 10.47 -6.70
CA VAL A 85 15.71 10.09 -7.32
C VAL A 85 15.42 11.03 -8.48
N PRO A 86 14.58 10.63 -9.46
CA PRO A 86 14.14 11.55 -10.49
C PRO A 86 13.50 12.81 -9.89
N ASP A 87 13.88 13.97 -10.42
CA ASP A 87 13.39 15.24 -9.92
C ASP A 87 11.94 15.49 -10.37
N VAL A 88 11.00 15.14 -9.49
CA VAL A 88 9.56 15.30 -9.72
C VAL A 88 9.11 16.75 -9.87
N ARG A 89 9.92 17.73 -9.44
CA ARG A 89 9.60 19.16 -9.60
C ARG A 89 9.68 19.60 -11.06
N ARG A 90 10.33 18.81 -11.91
CA ARG A 90 10.41 19.04 -13.36
C ARG A 90 9.20 18.52 -14.12
N LEU A 91 8.31 17.76 -13.47
CA LEU A 91 7.08 17.28 -14.10
C LEU A 91 6.15 18.46 -14.39
N GLY A 92 5.54 18.45 -15.58
CA GLY A 92 4.47 19.38 -15.89
C GLY A 92 3.25 19.13 -14.99
N ALA A 93 2.45 20.17 -14.76
CA ALA A 93 1.26 20.08 -13.91
C ALA A 93 0.31 18.95 -14.32
N ALA A 94 0.10 18.76 -15.63
CA ALA A 94 -0.75 17.68 -16.15
C ALA A 94 -0.18 16.28 -15.85
N GLN A 95 1.14 16.09 -15.91
CA GLN A 95 1.79 14.82 -15.60
C GLN A 95 1.68 14.50 -14.11
N SER A 96 1.94 15.51 -13.26
CA SER A 96 1.79 15.40 -11.81
C SER A 96 0.35 15.07 -11.40
N ALA A 97 -0.64 15.73 -12.00
CA ALA A 97 -2.06 15.44 -11.81
C ALA A 97 -2.40 14.00 -12.23
N THR A 98 -1.94 13.57 -13.41
CA THR A 98 -2.16 12.20 -13.90
C THR A 98 -1.65 11.14 -12.92
N ILE A 99 -0.44 11.32 -12.38
CA ILE A 99 0.14 10.38 -11.40
C ILE A 99 -0.67 10.37 -10.10
N THR A 100 -1.10 11.56 -9.65
CA THR A 100 -1.92 11.73 -8.45
C THR A 100 -3.26 10.99 -8.60
N ASP A 101 -3.95 11.20 -9.72
CA ASP A 101 -5.24 10.59 -10.01
C ASP A 101 -5.15 9.06 -10.11
N LEU A 102 -4.09 8.55 -10.76
CA LEU A 102 -3.83 7.12 -10.82
C LEU A 102 -3.56 6.53 -9.43
N GLY A 103 -2.80 7.24 -8.59
CA GLY A 103 -2.56 6.84 -7.20
C GLY A 103 -3.85 6.72 -6.39
N ALA A 104 -4.71 7.73 -6.48
CA ALA A 104 -6.02 7.75 -5.83
C ALA A 104 -6.93 6.61 -6.33
N LEU A 105 -6.97 6.38 -7.65
CA LEU A 105 -7.74 5.30 -8.26
C LEU A 105 -7.27 3.93 -7.77
N CYS A 106 -5.96 3.66 -7.80
CA CYS A 106 -5.40 2.40 -7.32
C CYS A 106 -5.71 2.16 -5.84
N HIS A 107 -5.63 3.20 -5.00
CA HIS A 107 -5.99 3.10 -3.59
C HIS A 107 -7.48 2.75 -3.41
N ALA A 108 -8.38 3.44 -4.11
CA ALA A 108 -9.82 3.18 -4.05
C ALA A 108 -10.16 1.75 -4.49
N ARG A 109 -9.55 1.27 -5.58
CA ARG A 109 -9.79 -0.11 -6.07
C ARG A 109 -9.29 -1.17 -5.10
N ARG A 110 -8.12 -0.99 -4.50
CA ARG A 110 -7.62 -1.91 -3.45
C ARG A 110 -8.57 -1.95 -2.25
N GLY A 111 -9.12 -0.81 -1.83
CA GLY A 111 -10.12 -0.73 -0.77
C GLY A 111 -11.39 -1.52 -1.11
N GLN A 112 -11.93 -1.34 -2.31
CA GLN A 112 -13.10 -2.08 -2.79
C GLN A 112 -12.83 -3.59 -2.87
N CYS A 113 -11.69 -4.00 -3.40
CA CYS A 113 -11.31 -5.41 -3.45
C CYS A 113 -11.22 -6.03 -2.04
N ALA A 114 -10.66 -5.30 -1.07
CA ALA A 114 -10.59 -5.76 0.31
C ALA A 114 -11.99 -5.89 0.95
N GLN A 115 -12.89 -4.94 0.70
CA GLN A 115 -14.28 -5.00 1.18
C GLN A 115 -15.03 -6.19 0.57
N LEU A 116 -14.90 -6.42 -0.73
CA LEU A 116 -15.52 -7.56 -1.41
C LEU A 116 -14.97 -8.90 -0.92
N ALA A 117 -13.66 -8.99 -0.69
CA ALA A 117 -13.04 -10.19 -0.14
C ALA A 117 -13.54 -10.47 1.29
N ALA A 118 -13.62 -9.45 2.14
CA ALA A 118 -14.14 -9.59 3.50
C ALA A 118 -15.62 -10.01 3.51
N LEU A 119 -16.44 -9.42 2.62
CA LEU A 119 -17.84 -9.82 2.46
C LEU A 119 -17.96 -11.28 2.02
N ARG A 120 -17.17 -11.69 1.03
CA ARG A 120 -17.11 -13.08 0.57
C ARG A 120 -16.75 -14.00 1.74
N ASP A 121 -15.68 -13.71 2.47
CA ASP A 121 -15.17 -14.57 3.54
C ASP A 121 -16.17 -14.68 4.71
N ALA A 122 -16.97 -13.63 4.95
CA ALA A 122 -18.05 -13.65 5.93
C ALA A 122 -19.26 -14.47 5.48
N LEU A 123 -19.62 -14.42 4.19
CA LEU A 123 -20.83 -15.08 3.67
C LEU A 123 -20.60 -16.54 3.27
N LEU A 124 -19.41 -16.87 2.77
CA LEU A 124 -19.13 -18.17 2.17
C LEU A 124 -19.38 -19.35 3.12
N PRO A 125 -19.01 -19.31 4.42
CA PRO A 125 -19.33 -20.40 5.34
C PRO A 125 -20.84 -20.63 5.47
N GLY A 126 -21.65 -19.57 5.60
CA GLY A 126 -23.11 -19.66 5.72
C GLY A 126 -23.79 -20.15 4.44
N LEU A 127 -23.28 -19.75 3.27
CA LEU A 127 -23.77 -20.23 1.98
C LEU A 127 -23.45 -21.71 1.76
N ILE A 128 -22.28 -22.18 2.19
CA ILE A 128 -21.86 -23.59 2.04
C ILE A 128 -22.63 -24.49 3.01
N THR A 129 -22.86 -24.05 4.24
CA THR A 129 -23.61 -24.80 5.26
C THR A 129 -25.12 -24.77 5.04
N GLY A 130 -25.61 -23.85 4.20
CA GLY A 130 -27.03 -23.65 3.96
C GLY A 130 -27.74 -22.82 5.04
N GLU A 131 -27.00 -22.27 6.01
CA GLU A 131 -27.52 -21.33 7.01
C GLU A 131 -27.94 -19.99 6.38
N VAL A 132 -27.37 -19.66 5.22
CA VAL A 132 -27.70 -18.49 4.41
C VAL A 132 -28.09 -18.96 3.01
N ALA A 133 -29.24 -18.50 2.52
CA ALA A 133 -29.73 -18.78 1.18
C ALA A 133 -29.81 -17.50 0.35
N VAL A 134 -29.71 -17.63 -0.97
CA VAL A 134 -29.91 -16.51 -1.91
C VAL A 134 -31.23 -16.71 -2.62
N SER A 135 -32.14 -15.74 -2.51
CA SER A 135 -33.42 -15.72 -3.23
C SER A 135 -33.62 -14.37 -3.89
N GLY A 136 -33.83 -14.33 -5.21
CA GLY A 136 -34.08 -13.08 -5.94
C GLY A 136 -32.96 -12.04 -5.89
N GLY A 137 -31.74 -12.40 -5.46
CA GLY A 137 -30.62 -11.47 -5.26
C GLY A 137 -30.47 -10.96 -3.81
N GLU A 138 -31.35 -11.37 -2.90
CA GLU A 138 -31.27 -11.06 -1.48
C GLU A 138 -30.75 -12.25 -0.67
N LEU A 139 -30.02 -11.95 0.41
CA LEU A 139 -29.54 -12.93 1.39
C LEU A 139 -30.65 -13.17 2.42
N LEU A 140 -31.12 -14.41 2.51
CA LEU A 140 -32.08 -14.86 3.51
C LEU A 140 -31.35 -15.73 4.55
N LEU A 141 -31.65 -15.52 5.82
CA LEU A 141 -31.30 -16.51 6.84
C LEU A 141 -32.19 -17.73 6.60
N ALA A 142 -31.60 -18.90 6.42
CA ALA A 142 -32.37 -20.12 6.31
C ALA A 142 -33.09 -20.36 7.64
N SER A 143 -34.41 -20.54 7.60
CA SER A 143 -35.17 -20.96 8.77
C SER A 143 -34.54 -22.23 9.33
N PRO A 144 -34.39 -22.38 10.67
CA PRO A 144 -33.92 -23.62 11.23
C PRO A 144 -34.88 -24.71 10.77
N LEU A 145 -34.37 -25.64 9.94
CA LEU A 145 -35.07 -26.87 9.63
C LEU A 145 -35.42 -27.50 10.98
N GLY A 146 -36.71 -27.59 11.27
CA GLY A 146 -37.22 -28.23 12.46
C GLY A 146 -36.56 -29.60 12.59
N THR A 147 -35.90 -29.81 13.73
CA THR A 147 -35.47 -31.13 14.17
C THR A 147 -36.69 -32.05 14.21
N PRO A 148 -36.63 -33.27 13.62
CA PRO A 148 -37.66 -34.28 13.85
C PRO A 148 -37.68 -34.74 15.32
#